data_AF-Q05HT5-F1
#
_entry.id   AF-Q05HT5-F1
#
_cell.length_a   1.000
_cell.length_b   1.000
_cell.length_c   1.000
_cell.angle_alpha   90.00
_cell.angle_beta   90.00
_cell.angle_gamma   90.00
#
_symmetry.space_group_name_H-M   'P 1'
#
loop_
_entity.id
_entity.type
_entity.pdbx_description
1 polymer ?
#
loop_
_entity_poly.entity_id
_entity_poly.type
_entity_poly.pdbx_seq_one_letter_code
_entity_poly.pdbx_strand_id
1 'polypeptide(L)'
;MKVKVGWTDDYDENYQERVVEIPKYDAKRTGQFSVHFLRNGEIKVFVPLGGLGGPDYPLKGPEAGLYAGEDPAEVWKNGRKGDQK
;
A
#
# COMPACT_ATOMS: atom_id res chain seq x y z
N MET A 1 3.30 16.85 2.83
CA MET A 1 4.73 16.43 2.83
C MET A 1 4.89 15.55 1.62
N LYS A 2 6.02 15.59 0.90
CA LYS A 2 6.19 14.80 -0.32
C LYS A 2 7.29 13.78 -0.13
N VAL A 3 7.16 12.64 -0.80
CA VAL A 3 8.19 11.62 -0.88
C VAL A 3 8.39 11.21 -2.33
N LYS A 4 9.63 10.91 -2.68
CA LYS A 4 9.94 10.25 -3.95
C LYS A 4 9.89 8.75 -3.71
N VAL A 5 8.99 8.07 -4.42
CA VAL A 5 8.90 6.61 -4.44
C VAL A 5 9.55 6.12 -5.71
N GLY A 6 10.58 5.29 -5.59
CA GLY A 6 11.22 4.59 -6.70
C GLY A 6 10.91 3.10 -6.63
N TRP A 7 10.66 2.47 -7.79
CA TRP A 7 10.45 1.03 -7.90
C TRP A 7 10.96 0.53 -9.25
N THR A 8 11.13 -0.76 -9.35
CA THR A 8 11.59 -1.44 -10.56
C THR A 8 10.99 -2.85 -10.59
N ASP A 9 11.16 -3.55 -11.70
CA ASP A 9 10.88 -4.98 -11.84
C ASP A 9 11.92 -5.85 -11.12
N ASP A 10 11.73 -7.16 -11.16
CA ASP A 10 12.50 -8.17 -10.41
C ASP A 10 14.03 -8.13 -10.60
N TYR A 11 14.53 -7.43 -11.64
CA TYR A 11 15.95 -7.36 -12.00
C TYR A 11 16.51 -5.94 -12.08
N ASP A 12 15.83 -4.96 -11.51
CA ASP A 12 16.27 -3.55 -11.49
C ASP A 12 16.45 -2.91 -12.89
N GLU A 13 15.86 -3.50 -13.94
CA GLU A 13 16.12 -3.08 -15.33
C GLU A 13 15.26 -1.89 -15.77
N ASN A 14 14.11 -1.69 -15.11
CA ASN A 14 13.12 -0.68 -15.49
C ASN A 14 12.74 0.22 -14.31
N TYR A 15 13.71 1.00 -13.84
CA TYR A 15 13.48 1.97 -12.76
C TYR A 15 12.44 3.02 -13.15
N GLN A 16 11.47 3.19 -12.25
CA GLN A 16 10.43 4.19 -12.31
C GLN A 16 10.42 4.98 -11.01
N GLU A 17 10.04 6.26 -11.09
CA GLU A 17 9.86 7.08 -9.91
C GLU A 17 8.65 8.00 -9.99
N ARG A 18 8.07 8.30 -8.84
CA ARG A 18 6.98 9.27 -8.72
C ARG A 18 7.09 10.02 -7.40
N VAL A 19 6.80 11.32 -7.45
CA VAL A 19 6.62 12.14 -6.25
C VAL A 19 5.17 11.98 -5.79
N VAL A 20 4.98 11.51 -4.56
CA VAL A 20 3.67 11.22 -3.98
C VAL A 20 3.44 12.12 -2.76
N GLU A 21 2.23 12.63 -2.63
CA GLU A 21 1.80 13.38 -1.44
C GLU A 21 1.58 12.43 -0.26
N ILE A 22 2.14 12.81 0.88
CA ILE A 22 1.88 12.17 2.17
C ILE A 22 0.83 13.03 2.88
N PRO A 23 -0.34 12.44 3.22
CA PRO A 23 -1.33 13.10 4.06
C PRO A 23 -0.71 13.61 5.36
N LYS A 24 -1.27 14.67 5.93
CA LYS A 24 -0.82 15.13 7.26
C LYS A 24 -1.29 14.13 8.32
N TYR A 25 -0.39 13.76 9.21
CA TYR A 25 -0.68 12.90 10.35
C TYR A 25 -0.38 13.63 11.67
N ASP A 26 -1.18 13.34 12.69
CA ASP A 26 -0.84 13.67 14.07
C ASP A 26 0.23 12.69 14.55
N ALA A 27 1.26 13.18 15.26
CA ALA A 27 2.33 12.37 15.82
C ALA A 27 1.82 11.25 16.75
N LYS A 28 0.62 11.41 17.33
CA LYS A 28 -0.02 10.35 18.15
C LYS A 28 -0.63 9.22 17.31
N ARG A 29 -0.76 9.39 16.00
CA ARG A 29 -1.41 8.46 15.06
C ARG A 29 -0.50 8.01 13.92
N THR A 30 0.79 8.32 14.01
CA THR A 30 1.80 7.87 13.04
C THR A 30 2.36 6.51 13.43
N GLY A 31 2.49 5.63 12.44
CA GLY A 31 3.08 4.30 12.61
C GLY A 31 3.93 3.91 11.41
N GLN A 32 3.49 2.89 10.68
CA GLN A 32 4.24 2.29 9.59
C GLN A 32 4.13 3.10 8.30
N PHE A 33 5.26 3.40 7.66
CA PHE A 33 5.28 3.99 6.33
C PHE A 33 4.93 2.92 5.28
N SER A 34 3.71 3.00 4.73
CA SER A 34 3.16 2.03 3.78
C SER A 34 3.05 2.65 2.40
N VAL A 35 3.65 2.01 1.40
CA VAL A 35 3.51 2.35 -0.03
C VAL A 35 2.57 1.35 -0.68
N HIS A 36 1.53 1.83 -1.36
CA HIS A 36 0.56 1.01 -2.07
C HIS A 36 0.60 1.30 -3.56
N PHE A 37 0.77 0.24 -4.35
CA PHE A 37 0.62 0.25 -5.80
C PHE A 37 -0.79 -0.24 -6.12
N LEU A 38 -1.66 0.66 -6.59
CA LEU A 38 -3.05 0.34 -6.88
C LEU A 38 -3.20 -0.20 -8.31
N ARG A 39 -4.23 -1.01 -8.55
CA ARG A 39 -4.49 -1.63 -9.86
C ARG A 39 -4.75 -0.63 -11.00
N ASN A 40 -5.16 0.59 -10.67
CA ASN A 40 -5.35 1.67 -11.62
C ASN A 40 -4.04 2.44 -11.95
N GLY A 41 -2.89 2.01 -11.42
CA GLY A 41 -1.60 2.68 -11.60
C GLY A 41 -1.36 3.90 -10.70
N GLU A 42 -2.25 4.16 -9.74
CA GLU A 42 -2.04 5.15 -8.70
C GLU A 42 -1.09 4.61 -7.62
N ILE A 43 -0.27 5.50 -7.04
CA ILE A 43 0.60 5.18 -5.91
C ILE A 43 0.14 6.02 -4.73
N LYS A 44 -0.18 5.36 -3.61
CA LYS A 44 -0.57 6.03 -2.37
C LYS A 44 0.41 5.72 -1.27
N VAL A 45 0.72 6.73 -0.47
CA VAL A 45 1.58 6.61 0.71
C VAL A 45 0.77 6.96 1.94
N PHE A 46 0.80 6.07 2.93
CA PHE A 46 0.14 6.28 4.20
C PHE A 46 1.12 6.02 5.35
N VAL A 47 0.94 6.73 6.46
CA VAL A 47 1.70 6.51 7.70
C VAL A 47 0.78 6.22 8.90
N PRO A 48 -0.17 5.26 8.80
CA PRO A 48 -1.13 5.01 9.86
C PRO A 48 -0.54 4.14 10.98
N LEU A 49 -1.21 4.14 12.12
CA LEU A 49 -1.09 3.05 13.09
C LEU A 49 -1.90 1.84 12.60
N GLY A 50 -1.31 0.65 12.66
CA GLY A 50 -1.93 -0.59 12.19
C GLY A 50 -1.76 -0.83 10.68
N GLY A 51 -2.42 -1.88 10.19
CA GLY A 51 -2.29 -2.35 8.81
C GLY A 51 -3.60 -2.42 8.06
N LEU A 52 -3.52 -2.87 6.80
CA LEU A 52 -4.64 -2.92 5.89
C LEU A 52 -5.82 -3.72 6.47
N GLY A 53 -7.03 -3.18 6.36
CA GLY A 53 -8.23 -3.76 6.97
C GLY A 53 -8.48 -3.35 8.44
N GLY A 54 -7.60 -2.53 9.02
CA GLY A 54 -7.88 -1.86 10.30
C GLY A 54 -9.01 -0.83 10.19
N PRO A 55 -9.73 -0.54 11.29
CA PRO A 55 -10.87 0.39 11.28
C PRO A 55 -10.48 1.80 10.81
N ASP A 56 -9.30 2.27 11.24
CA ASP A 56 -8.74 3.58 10.91
C ASP A 56 -7.77 3.56 9.72
N TYR A 57 -7.63 2.42 9.04
CA TYR A 57 -6.74 2.34 7.88
C TYR A 57 -7.34 3.14 6.72
N PRO A 58 -6.59 4.08 6.10
CA PRO A 58 -7.14 5.02 5.13
C PRO A 58 -7.46 4.39 3.76
N LEU A 59 -6.85 3.25 3.44
CA LEU A 59 -7.13 2.51 2.21
C LEU A 59 -8.13 1.39 2.50
N LYS A 60 -9.26 1.39 1.80
CA LYS A 60 -10.36 0.44 2.00
C LYS A 60 -10.86 -0.05 0.63
N GLY A 61 -11.79 -0.99 0.63
CA GLY A 61 -12.47 -1.43 -0.57
C GLY A 61 -11.61 -2.27 -1.53
N PRO A 62 -12.18 -2.74 -2.65
CA PRO A 62 -11.51 -3.61 -3.62
C PRO A 62 -10.26 -3.00 -4.28
N GLU A 63 -10.16 -1.68 -4.30
CA GLU A 63 -8.99 -0.94 -4.81
C GLU A 63 -7.75 -1.12 -3.94
N ALA A 64 -7.93 -1.46 -2.66
CA ALA A 64 -6.83 -1.75 -1.75
C ALA A 64 -6.14 -3.09 -2.04
N GLY A 65 -6.80 -3.94 -2.84
CA GLY A 65 -6.30 -5.26 -3.22
C GLY A 65 -5.47 -5.20 -4.49
N LEU A 66 -4.34 -5.91 -4.46
CA LEU A 66 -3.56 -6.21 -5.66
C LEU A 66 -4.31 -7.15 -6.62
N TYR A 67 -5.20 -7.98 -6.08
CA TYR A 67 -5.89 -9.03 -6.84
C TYR A 67 -7.39 -8.78 -6.94
N ALA A 68 -7.95 -9.01 -8.12
CA ALA A 68 -9.38 -8.86 -8.36
C ALA A 68 -10.17 -9.96 -7.64
N GLY A 69 -11.25 -9.57 -6.96
CA GLY A 69 -12.18 -10.50 -6.31
C GLY A 69 -11.74 -11.05 -4.96
N GLU A 70 -10.56 -10.66 -4.47
CA GLU A 70 -10.06 -11.06 -3.15
C GLU A 70 -10.25 -9.91 -2.13
N ASP A 71 -10.53 -10.26 -0.88
CA ASP A 71 -10.57 -9.28 0.21
C ASP A 71 -9.12 -8.84 0.54
N PRO A 72 -8.77 -7.55 0.34
CA PRO A 72 -7.42 -7.06 0.58
C PRO A 72 -6.99 -7.20 2.05
N ALA A 73 -7.93 -7.09 3.00
CA ALA A 73 -7.64 -7.24 4.42
C ALA A 73 -7.29 -8.69 4.76
N GLU A 74 -7.97 -9.65 4.13
CA GLU A 74 -7.68 -11.09 4.33
C GLU A 74 -6.36 -11.49 3.68
N VAL A 75 -6.08 -11.01 2.46
CA VAL A 75 -4.80 -11.25 1.77
C VAL A 75 -3.64 -10.64 2.56
N TRP A 76 -3.79 -9.44 3.12
CA TRP A 76 -2.76 -8.82 3.93
C TRP A 76 -2.48 -9.57 5.23
N LYS A 77 -3.53 -10.05 5.92
CA LYS A 77 -3.39 -10.78 7.19
C LYS A 77 -2.81 -12.18 7.01
N ASN A 78 -3.31 -12.89 6.02
CA ASN A 78 -3.10 -14.34 5.91
C ASN A 78 -2.20 -14.72 4.74
N GLY A 79 -1.77 -13.74 3.94
CA GLY A 79 -1.19 -14.01 2.63
C GLY A 79 -2.24 -14.46 1.62
N ARG A 80 -1.88 -14.43 0.34
CA ARG A 80 -2.73 -14.97 -0.69
C ARG A 80 -2.68 -16.50 -0.65
N LYS A 81 -3.84 -17.15 -0.59
CA LYS A 81 -3.94 -18.63 -0.52
C LYS A 81 -3.23 -19.33 -1.69
N GLY A 82 -3.19 -18.72 -2.87
CA GLY A 82 -2.50 -19.28 -4.05
C GLY A 82 -0.98 -19.18 -4.00
N ASP A 83 -0.42 -18.35 -3.12
CA ASP A 83 1.02 -18.09 -3.03
C ASP A 83 1.68 -18.90 -1.90
N GLN A 84 0.89 -19.51 -1.02
CA GLN A 84 1.37 -20.40 0.04
C GLN A 84 1.68 -21.79 -0.54
N LYS A 85 2.97 -22.06 -0.79
CA LYS A 85 3.50 -23.38 -1.15
C LYS A 85 3.86 -24.19 0.09
#